data_AF-A0ABD2JD66-F1
#
_entry.id   AF-A0ABD2JD66-F1
#
_cell.length_a   1.000
_cell.length_b   1.000
_cell.length_c   1.000
_cell.angle_alpha   90.00
_cell.angle_beta   90.00
_cell.angle_gamma   90.00
#
_symmetry.space_group_name_H-M   'P 1'
#
loop_
_entity.id
_entity.type
_entity.pdbx_description
1 polymer ?
#
loop_
_entity_poly.entity_id
_entity_poly.type
_entity_poly.pdbx_seq_one_letter_code
_entity_poly.pdbx_strand_id
1 'polypeptide(L)'
;MQKDLKIKTGVLKRYLQEVEYYRKEVQKQTDKVNTLKAEESDQYNVKKAIEVLQENQQMVTLSTQNAKKAANELKSMADILSSATEQKALADELLGKAESLSV
;
A
#
# COMPACT_ATOMS: atom_id res chain seq x y z
N MET A 1 11.59 -9.12 22.11
CA MET A 1 10.81 -7.87 22.28
C MET A 1 11.34 -6.70 21.45
N GLN A 2 12.49 -6.08 21.73
CA GLN A 2 13.00 -4.97 20.87
C GLN A 2 13.33 -5.40 19.42
N LYS A 3 13.90 -6.60 19.25
CA LYS A 3 14.16 -7.18 17.91
C LYS A 3 12.87 -7.39 17.11
N ASP A 4 11.81 -7.85 17.76
CA ASP A 4 10.52 -8.13 17.13
C ASP A 4 9.81 -6.83 16.70
N LEU A 5 9.89 -5.78 17.53
CA LEU A 5 9.38 -4.45 17.19
C LEU A 5 10.06 -3.93 15.92
N LYS A 6 11.39 -4.04 15.83
CA LYS A 6 12.16 -3.65 14.64
C LYS A 6 11.75 -4.45 13.40
N ILE A 7 11.54 -5.76 13.55
CA ILE A 7 11.08 -6.63 12.45
C ILE A 7 9.70 -6.18 11.96
N LYS A 8 8.72 -6.04 12.87
CA LYS A 8 7.35 -5.64 12.52
C LYS A 8 7.29 -4.24 11.92
N THR A 9 8.08 -3.30 12.43
CA THR A 9 8.25 -1.97 11.83
C THR A 9 8.77 -2.07 10.39
N GLY A 10 9.76 -2.92 10.14
CA GLY A 10 10.29 -3.17 8.79
C GLY A 10 9.31 -3.90 7.87
N VAL A 11 8.42 -4.73 8.41
CA VAL A 11 7.32 -5.35 7.64
C VAL A 11 6.30 -4.30 7.22
N LEU A 12 5.82 -3.46 8.15
CA LEU A 12 4.88 -2.39 7.83
C LEU A 12 5.47 -1.42 6.79
N LYS A 13 6.74 -1.01 6.96
CA LYS A 13 7.42 -0.15 5.99
C LYS A 13 7.40 -0.72 4.57
N ARG A 14 7.66 -2.03 4.41
CA ARG A 14 7.64 -2.69 3.11
C ARG A 14 6.24 -2.70 2.49
N TYR A 15 5.21 -3.02 3.27
CA TYR A 15 3.83 -2.97 2.76
C TYR A 15 3.39 -1.56 2.37
N LEU A 16 3.80 -0.51 3.10
CA LEU A 16 3.52 0.86 2.70
C LEU A 16 4.18 1.22 1.36
N GLN A 17 5.43 0.82 1.15
CA GLN A 17 6.12 1.02 -0.13
C GLN A 17 5.47 0.24 -1.28
N GLU A 18 4.98 -0.97 -1.01
CA GLU A 18 4.25 -1.80 -1.96
C GLU A 18 2.93 -1.13 -2.39
N VAL A 19 2.17 -0.57 -1.44
CA VAL A 19 0.96 0.21 -1.73
C VAL A 19 1.27 1.41 -2.62
N GLU A 20 2.32 2.17 -2.31
CA GLU A 20 2.74 3.31 -3.14
C GLU A 20 3.13 2.89 -4.55
N TYR A 21 3.83 1.76 -4.69
CA TYR A 21 4.22 1.22 -5.99
C TYR A 21 2.99 0.85 -6.83
N TYR A 22 2.04 0.10 -6.27
CA TYR A 22 0.83 -0.28 -7.00
C TYR A 22 -0.07 0.92 -7.33
N ARG A 23 -0.13 1.95 -6.47
CA ARG A 23 -0.82 3.20 -6.79
C ARG A 23 -0.22 3.90 -8.01
N LYS A 24 1.10 3.93 -8.13
CA LYS A 24 1.79 4.47 -9.32
C LYS A 24 1.49 3.65 -10.58
N GLU A 25 1.45 2.32 -10.46
CA GLU A 25 1.10 1.48 -11.61
C GLU A 25 -0.37 1.67 -12.03
N VAL A 26 -1.31 1.81 -11.09
CA VAL A 26 -2.71 2.17 -11.39
C VAL A 26 -2.79 3.49 -12.14
N GLN A 27 -2.03 4.51 -11.73
CA GLN A 27 -1.98 5.79 -12.46
C GLN A 27 -1.50 5.59 -13.90
N LYS A 28 -0.37 4.90 -14.08
CA LYS A 28 0.19 4.60 -15.41
C LYS A 28 -0.78 3.84 -16.31
N GLN A 29 -1.50 2.86 -15.77
CA GLN A 29 -2.50 2.12 -16.55
C GLN A 29 -3.77 2.93 -16.82
N THR A 30 -4.14 3.83 -15.92
CA THR A 30 -5.23 4.78 -16.15
C THR A 30 -4.89 5.71 -17.32
N ASP A 31 -3.67 6.24 -17.33
CA ASP A 31 -3.18 7.08 -18.43
C ASP A 31 -3.19 6.32 -19.76
N LYS A 32 -2.73 5.06 -19.75
CA LYS A 32 -2.79 4.19 -20.94
C LYS A 32 -4.20 3.96 -21.45
N VAL A 33 -5.17 3.68 -20.56
CA VAL A 33 -6.58 3.52 -20.95
C VAL A 33 -7.12 4.82 -21.56
N ASN A 34 -6.77 5.98 -21.00
CA ASN A 34 -7.21 7.27 -21.51
C ASN A 34 -6.61 7.56 -22.89
N THR A 35 -5.32 7.28 -23.10
CA THR A 35 -4.66 7.41 -24.41
C THR A 35 -5.33 6.51 -25.45
N LEU A 36 -5.55 5.22 -25.15
CA LEU A 36 -6.19 4.31 -26.10
C LEU A 36 -7.61 4.74 -26.48
N LYS A 37 -8.37 5.31 -25.53
CA LYS A 37 -9.69 5.88 -25.79
C LYS A 37 -9.62 7.13 -26.67
N ALA A 38 -8.61 7.98 -26.48
CA ALA A 38 -8.43 9.20 -27.25
C ALA A 38 -7.94 8.94 -28.69
N GLU A 39 -7.15 7.89 -28.89
CA GLU A 39 -6.63 7.48 -30.20
C GLU A 39 -7.65 6.70 -31.05
N GLU A 40 -8.91 6.61 -30.61
CA GLU A 40 -9.97 5.78 -31.24
C GLU A 40 -9.49 4.33 -31.51
N SER A 41 -8.66 3.79 -30.61
CA SER A 41 -8.21 2.40 -30.70
C SER A 41 -9.41 1.45 -30.69
N ASP A 42 -9.24 0.31 -31.35
CA ASP A 42 -10.25 -0.73 -31.38
C ASP A 42 -10.74 -1.13 -29.96
N GLN A 43 -12.05 -1.44 -29.88
CA GLN A 43 -12.75 -1.77 -28.64
C GLN A 43 -12.10 -2.93 -27.88
N TYR A 44 -11.53 -3.92 -28.57
CA TYR A 44 -10.87 -5.03 -27.90
C TYR A 44 -9.63 -4.55 -27.13
N ASN A 45 -8.80 -3.69 -27.73
CA ASN A 45 -7.62 -3.14 -27.07
C ASN A 45 -7.98 -2.28 -25.85
N VAL A 46 -9.01 -1.43 -25.97
CA VAL A 46 -9.49 -0.60 -24.85
C VAL A 46 -10.02 -1.48 -23.72
N LYS A 47 -10.82 -2.51 -24.05
CA LYS A 47 -11.35 -3.46 -23.05
C LYS A 47 -10.23 -4.19 -22.33
N LYS A 48 -9.22 -4.67 -23.08
CA LYS A 48 -8.07 -5.37 -22.48
C LYS A 48 -7.27 -4.47 -21.54
N ALA A 49 -7.08 -3.20 -21.91
CA ALA A 49 -6.41 -2.24 -21.04
C ALA A 49 -7.20 -1.95 -19.75
N ILE A 50 -8.55 -1.92 -19.82
CA ILE A 50 -9.42 -1.77 -18.64
C ILE A 50 -9.33 -2.98 -17.72
N GLU A 51 -9.30 -4.21 -18.26
CA GLU A 51 -9.11 -5.43 -17.45
C GLU A 51 -7.78 -5.36 -16.66
N VAL A 52 -6.69 -4.98 -17.32
CA VAL A 52 -5.38 -4.82 -16.67
C VAL A 52 -5.42 -3.71 -15.60
N LEU A 53 -6.11 -2.60 -15.85
CA LEU A 53 -6.30 -1.55 -14.85
C LEU A 53 -7.04 -2.08 -13.61
N GLN A 54 -8.10 -2.86 -13.80
CA GLN A 54 -8.86 -3.46 -12.70
C GLN A 54 -8.01 -4.43 -11.87
N GLU A 55 -7.20 -5.27 -12.51
CA GLU A 55 -6.25 -6.15 -11.82
C GLU A 55 -5.26 -5.35 -10.95
N ASN A 56 -4.73 -4.24 -11.47
CA ASN A 56 -3.84 -3.37 -10.69
C ASN A 56 -4.56 -2.68 -9.51
N GLN A 57 -5.82 -2.29 -9.68
CA GLN A 57 -6.63 -1.74 -8.58
C GLN A 57 -6.90 -2.79 -7.47
N GLN A 58 -7.09 -4.05 -7.86
CA GLN A 58 -7.19 -5.15 -6.90
C GLN A 58 -5.88 -5.32 -6.10
N MET A 59 -4.73 -5.15 -6.75
CA MET A 59 -3.43 -5.18 -6.07
C MET A 59 -3.25 -4.04 -5.06
N VAL A 60 -3.72 -2.83 -5.36
CA VAL A 60 -3.74 -1.71 -4.38
C VAL A 60 -4.61 -2.09 -3.17
N THR A 61 -5.76 -2.69 -3.40
CA THR A 61 -6.67 -3.11 -2.32
C THR A 61 -6.02 -4.17 -1.43
N LEU A 62 -5.43 -5.20 -2.04
CA LEU A 62 -4.76 -6.30 -1.32
C LEU A 62 -3.56 -5.80 -0.50
N SER A 63 -2.67 -5.02 -1.11
CA SER A 63 -1.50 -4.44 -0.43
C SER A 63 -1.92 -3.50 0.70
N THR A 64 -3.00 -2.72 0.53
CA THR A 64 -3.56 -1.87 1.59
C THR A 64 -4.09 -2.68 2.77
N GLN A 65 -4.77 -3.80 2.49
CA GLN A 65 -5.22 -4.72 3.55
C GLN A 65 -4.05 -5.34 4.32
N ASN A 66 -2.97 -5.71 3.63
CA ASN A 66 -1.76 -6.24 4.27
C ASN A 66 -1.07 -5.19 5.14
N ALA A 67 -0.97 -3.95 4.65
CA ALA A 67 -0.44 -2.83 5.43
C ALA A 67 -1.28 -2.59 6.70
N LYS A 68 -2.61 -2.61 6.61
CA LYS A 68 -3.51 -2.46 7.77
C LYS A 68 -3.34 -3.59 8.79
N LYS A 69 -3.23 -4.84 8.35
CA LYS A 69 -2.95 -5.98 9.25
C LYS A 69 -1.61 -5.80 9.98
N ALA A 70 -0.55 -5.45 9.25
CA ALA A 70 0.77 -5.21 9.83
C ALA A 70 0.77 -4.01 10.80
N ALA A 71 0.01 -2.96 10.50
CA ALA A 71 -0.17 -1.82 11.39
C ALA A 71 -0.86 -2.21 12.69
N ASN A 72 -1.96 -2.98 12.63
CA ASN A 72 -2.65 -3.46 13.83
C ASN A 72 -1.74 -4.31 14.72
N GLU A 73 -0.97 -5.23 14.12
CA GLU A 73 0.00 -6.03 14.87
C GLU A 73 1.10 -5.19 15.51
N LEU A 74 1.60 -4.18 14.80
CA LEU A 74 2.64 -3.28 15.31
C LEU A 74 2.09 -2.43 16.46
N LYS A 75 0.87 -1.92 16.33
CA LYS A 75 0.18 -1.11 17.36
C LYS A 75 -0.02 -1.90 18.64
N SER A 76 -0.60 -3.09 18.57
CA SER A 76 -0.76 -3.96 19.73
C SER A 76 0.56 -4.27 20.44
N MET A 77 1.66 -4.39 19.69
CA MET A 77 2.98 -4.62 20.28
C MET A 77 3.60 -3.36 20.89
N ALA A 78 3.41 -2.20 20.25
CA ALA A 78 3.89 -0.91 20.74
C ALA A 78 3.19 -0.49 22.04
N ASP A 79 1.88 -0.77 22.17
CA ASP A 79 1.09 -0.47 23.37
C ASP A 79 1.59 -1.26 24.60
N ILE A 80 2.13 -2.47 24.39
CA ILE A 80 2.71 -3.31 25.46
C ILE A 80 4.11 -2.80 25.88
N LEU A 81 4.82 -2.13 24.97
CA LEU A 81 6.17 -1.62 25.20
C LEU A 81 6.10 -0.18 25.75
N SER A 82 6.07 -0.05 27.09
CA SER A 82 6.03 1.24 27.80
C SER A 82 7.29 2.11 27.66
N SER A 83 8.37 1.61 27.03
CA SER A 83 9.64 2.33 26.91
C SER A 83 9.72 3.15 25.62
N ALA A 84 9.80 4.48 25.76
CA ALA A 84 10.13 5.39 24.68
C ALA A 84 11.53 5.05 24.12
N THR A 85 11.58 4.58 22.88
CA THR A 85 12.80 4.27 22.14
C THR A 85 12.66 4.84 20.72
N GLU A 86 13.77 5.11 20.02
CA GLU A 86 13.73 5.53 18.60
C GLU A 86 12.87 4.59 17.74
N GLN A 87 12.90 3.30 18.07
CA GLN A 87 12.12 2.28 17.39
C GLN A 87 10.60 2.50 17.55
N LYS A 88 10.16 3.03 18.70
CA LYS A 88 8.75 3.36 18.96
C LYS A 88 8.33 4.61 18.19
N ALA A 89 9.18 5.64 18.13
CA ALA A 89 8.87 6.86 17.36
C ALA A 89 8.69 6.55 15.87
N LEU A 90 9.55 5.70 15.29
CA LEU A 90 9.41 5.25 13.91
C LEU A 90 8.13 4.41 13.71
N ALA A 91 7.78 3.55 14.67
CA ALA A 91 6.54 2.79 14.62
C ALA A 91 5.31 3.72 14.63
N ASP A 92 5.28 4.71 15.52
CA ASP A 92 4.20 5.70 15.64
C ASP A 92 4.04 6.51 14.33
N GLU A 93 5.14 6.92 13.68
CA GLU A 93 5.12 7.58 12.37
C GLU A 93 4.52 6.68 11.26
N LEU A 94 4.96 5.42 11.19
CA LEU A 94 4.47 4.49 10.17
C LEU A 94 3.01 4.09 10.40
N LEU A 95 2.56 4.03 11.66
CA LEU A 95 1.15 3.83 12.01
C LEU A 95 0.30 5.00 11.52
N GLY A 96 0.75 6.25 11.72
CA GLY A 96 0.06 7.43 11.18
C GLY A 96 -0.04 7.39 9.65
N LYS A 97 1.03 6.98 8.96
CA LYS A 97 0.99 6.75 7.50
C LYS A 97 -0.01 5.68 7.11
N ALA A 98 -0.06 4.56 7.84
CA ALA A 98 -1.02 3.48 7.58
C ALA A 98 -2.48 3.89 7.83
N GLU A 99 -2.75 4.74 8.83
CA GLU A 99 -4.07 5.30 9.11
C GLU A 99 -4.51 6.29 8.01
N SER A 100 -3.57 7.03 7.40
CA SER A 100 -3.82 7.92 6.26
C SER A 100 -4.06 7.19 4.93
N LEU A 101 -3.85 5.86 4.87
CA LEU A 101 -4.26 5.04 3.73
C LEU A 101 -5.79 4.91 3.71
N SER A 102 -6.46 5.97 3.24
CA SER A 102 -7.87 5.88 2.86
C SER A 102 -7.98 4.88 1.70
N VAL A 103 -8.93 3.95 1.85
CA VAL A 103 -9.56 3.25 0.73
C VAL A 103 -10.51 4.24 0.08
#